data_AF-A0A9C9WBL1-F1
#
_entry.id   AF-A0A9C9WBL1-F1
#
_cell.length_a   1.000
_cell.length_b   1.000
_cell.length_c   1.000
_cell.angle_alpha   90.00
_cell.angle_beta   90.00
_cell.angle_gamma   90.00
#
_symmetry.space_group_name_H-M   'P 1'
#
loop_
_entity.id
_entity.type
_entity.pdbx_description
1 polymer ?
#
loop_
_entity_poly.entity_id
_entity_poly.type
_entity_poly.pdbx_seq_one_letter_code
_entity_poly.pdbx_strand_id
1 'polypeptide(L)'
;MEFADYLKLMVAKDASDLYLTVGAPPSMKIQGRLVPVENNPIPPGGTELIANKIMTKEQLEAFETNPEMNLAISERKIGRFRVNIFKQRSQVGLVIRNIKTQIPKMDELGMPPILTKL
;
A
#
# COMPACT_ATOMS: atom_id res chain seq x y z
N MET A 1 -5.31 -12.95 -6.23
CA MET A 1 -6.03 -12.69 -4.98
C MET A 1 -6.87 -11.41 -5.09
N GLU A 2 -7.90 -11.21 -4.25
CA GLU A 2 -8.58 -9.91 -4.18
C GLU A 2 -7.78 -8.91 -3.33
N PHE A 3 -8.09 -7.61 -3.44
CA PHE A 3 -7.37 -6.54 -2.73
C PHE A 3 -7.29 -6.77 -1.21
N ALA A 4 -8.42 -7.12 -0.58
CA ALA A 4 -8.49 -7.36 0.86
C ALA A 4 -7.60 -8.53 1.32
N ASP A 5 -7.39 -9.54 0.48
CA ASP A 5 -6.54 -10.69 0.83
C ASP A 5 -5.06 -10.30 0.86
N TYR A 6 -4.63 -9.40 -0.03
CA TYR A 6 -3.30 -8.82 0.06
C TYR A 6 -3.12 -8.03 1.35
N LEU A 7 -4.11 -7.25 1.78
CA LEU A 7 -4.01 -6.50 3.05
C LEU A 7 -3.88 -7.43 4.26
N LYS A 8 -4.64 -8.54 4.31
CA LYS A 8 -4.49 -9.57 5.35
C LYS A 8 -3.09 -10.16 5.34
N LEU A 9 -2.58 -10.49 4.14
CA LEU A 9 -1.26 -11.08 3.98
C LEU A 9 -0.14 -10.10 4.39
N MET A 10 -0.28 -8.81 4.09
CA MET A 10 0.65 -7.78 4.54
C MET A 10 0.77 -7.77 6.06
N VAL A 11 -0.37 -7.79 6.76
CA VAL A 11 -0.39 -7.79 8.23
C VAL A 11 0.18 -9.09 8.79
N ALA A 12 -0.21 -10.24 8.23
CA ALA A 12 0.26 -11.55 8.67
C ALA A 12 1.77 -11.74 8.50
N LYS A 13 2.37 -11.16 7.46
CA LYS A 13 3.81 -11.24 7.17
C LYS A 13 4.62 -10.05 7.70
N ASP A 14 3.99 -9.14 8.44
CA ASP A 14 4.58 -7.88 8.88
C ASP A 14 5.25 -7.08 7.75
N ALA A 15 4.61 -7.05 6.58
CA ALA A 15 5.10 -6.31 5.43
C ALA A 15 4.90 -4.80 5.62
N SER A 16 5.92 -4.02 5.26
CA SER A 16 5.85 -2.55 5.31
C SER A 16 5.08 -1.98 4.14
N ASP A 17 5.34 -2.50 2.93
CA ASP A 17 4.79 -2.00 1.69
C ASP A 17 4.39 -3.17 0.77
N LEU A 18 3.35 -2.97 -0.04
CA LEU A 18 2.90 -3.85 -1.11
C LEU A 18 2.94 -3.06 -2.42
N TYR A 19 3.49 -3.67 -3.46
CA TYR A 19 3.69 -3.11 -4.78
C TYR A 19 2.85 -3.90 -5.78
N LEU A 20 1.98 -3.20 -6.49
CA LEU A 20 1.15 -3.74 -7.56
C LEU A 20 1.43 -2.94 -8.82
N THR A 21 2.04 -3.58 -9.81
CA THR A 21 2.35 -2.98 -11.10
C THR A 21 2.18 -4.00 -12.22
N VAL A 22 1.70 -3.54 -13.38
CA VAL A 22 1.47 -4.40 -14.55
C VAL A 22 2.79 -5.02 -15.02
N GLY A 23 2.74 -6.30 -15.37
CA GLY A 23 3.89 -7.05 -15.89
C GLY A 23 4.88 -7.52 -14.83
N ALA A 24 4.65 -7.20 -13.54
CA ALA A 24 5.42 -7.75 -12.43
C ALA A 24 4.51 -8.55 -11.49
N PRO A 25 5.04 -9.56 -10.77
CA PRO A 25 4.27 -10.23 -9.74
C PRO A 25 3.98 -9.28 -8.55
N PRO A 26 2.78 -9.37 -7.95
CA PRO A 26 2.47 -8.70 -6.68
C PRO A 26 3.58 -8.98 -5.66
N SER A 27 4.15 -7.92 -5.09
CA SER A 27 5.35 -8.04 -4.26
C SER A 27 5.23 -7.25 -2.97
N MET A 28 5.73 -7.79 -1.86
CA MET A 28 5.72 -7.14 -0.55
C MET A 28 7.13 -6.89 -0.06
N LYS A 29 7.34 -5.76 0.61
CA LYS A 29 8.57 -5.49 1.34
C LYS A 29 8.44 -6.02 2.76
N ILE A 30 9.14 -7.11 3.05
CA ILE A 30 9.14 -7.80 4.34
C ILE A 30 10.56 -7.68 4.91
N GLN A 31 10.69 -7.09 6.10
CA GLN A 31 11.98 -6.88 6.76
C GLN A 31 13.05 -6.24 5.83
N GLY A 32 12.63 -5.25 5.05
CA GLY A 32 13.51 -4.53 4.13
C GLY A 32 13.73 -5.19 2.76
N ARG A 33 13.31 -6.45 2.55
CA ARG A 33 13.49 -7.18 1.30
C ARG A 33 12.19 -7.25 0.50
N LEU A 34 12.28 -7.06 -0.81
CA LEU A 34 11.15 -7.22 -1.73
C LEU A 34 10.97 -8.70 -2.07
N VAL A 35 9.79 -9.25 -1.77
CA VAL A 35 9.45 -10.67 -1.95
C VAL A 35 8.15 -10.78 -2.74
N PRO A 36 8.09 -11.55 -3.84
CA PRO A 36 6.84 -11.81 -4.55
C PRO A 36 5.91 -12.65 -3.68
N VAL A 37 4.62 -12.31 -3.66
CA VAL A 37 3.58 -13.05 -2.92
C VAL A 37 2.70 -13.90 -3.83
N GLU A 38 2.71 -13.61 -5.12
CA GLU A 38 2.20 -14.47 -6.17
C GLU A 38 3.30 -14.64 -7.23
N ASN A 39 3.26 -15.73 -7.99
CA ASN A 39 4.25 -15.99 -9.04
C ASN A 39 3.87 -15.34 -10.38
N ASN A 40 2.57 -15.14 -10.62
CA ASN A 40 2.08 -14.66 -11.89
C ASN A 40 2.20 -13.13 -11.97
N PRO A 41 2.74 -12.57 -13.08
CA PRO A 41 2.69 -11.15 -13.33
C PRO A 41 1.26 -10.62 -13.40
N ILE A 42 1.03 -9.40 -12.89
CA ILE A 42 -0.27 -8.74 -13.02
C ILE A 42 -0.52 -8.43 -14.51
N PRO A 43 -1.63 -8.88 -15.11
CA PRO A 43 -1.92 -8.61 -16.51
C PRO A 43 -2.28 -7.13 -16.73
N PRO A 44 -2.19 -6.62 -17.97
CA PRO A 44 -2.70 -5.29 -18.33
C PRO A 44 -4.15 -5.09 -17.86
N GLY A 45 -4.44 -3.93 -17.28
CA GLY A 45 -5.75 -3.62 -16.67
C GLY A 45 -5.98 -4.24 -15.29
N GLY A 46 -5.16 -5.21 -14.84
CA GLY A 46 -5.34 -5.86 -13.53
C GLY A 46 -5.22 -4.90 -12.35
N THR A 47 -4.25 -3.99 -12.39
CA THR A 47 -4.08 -2.93 -11.38
C THR A 47 -5.18 -1.86 -11.46
N GLU A 48 -5.65 -1.54 -12.66
CA GLU A 48 -6.73 -0.58 -12.89
C GLU A 48 -8.06 -1.09 -12.31
N LEU A 49 -8.36 -2.38 -12.46
CA LEU A 49 -9.52 -3.00 -11.80
C LEU A 49 -9.47 -2.86 -10.27
N ILE A 50 -8.28 -2.98 -9.67
CA ILE A 50 -8.10 -2.79 -8.23
C ILE A 50 -8.29 -1.32 -7.87
N ALA A 51 -7.68 -0.40 -8.63
CA ALA A 51 -7.77 1.04 -8.41
C ALA A 51 -9.22 1.54 -8.48
N ASN A 52 -9.98 1.07 -9.47
CA ASN A 52 -11.40 1.42 -9.66
C ASN A 52 -12.30 0.88 -8.56
N LYS A 53 -11.94 -0.24 -7.92
CA LYS A 53 -12.66 -0.79 -6.77
C LYS A 53 -12.45 -0.01 -5.48
N ILE A 54 -11.31 0.69 -5.34
CA ILE A 54 -10.94 1.37 -4.08
C ILE A 54 -11.12 2.89 -4.11
N MET A 55 -11.20 3.49 -5.31
CA MET A 55 -11.52 4.91 -5.48
C MET A 55 -13.04 5.14 -5.53
N THR A 56 -13.51 6.26 -4.99
CA THR A 56 -14.87 6.75 -5.27
C THR A 56 -14.96 7.31 -6.68
N LYS A 57 -16.18 7.59 -7.16
CA LYS A 57 -16.39 8.17 -8.49
C LYS A 57 -15.68 9.53 -8.63
N GLU A 58 -15.78 10.39 -7.62
CA GLU A 58 -15.14 11.70 -7.60
C GLU A 58 -13.60 11.58 -7.61
N GLN A 59 -13.07 10.57 -6.91
CA GLN A 59 -11.63 10.29 -6.91
C GLN A 59 -11.16 9.76 -8.27
N LEU A 60 -11.98 8.95 -8.95
CA LEU A 60 -11.68 8.49 -10.32
C LEU A 60 -11.61 9.66 -11.29
N GLU A 61 -12.60 10.55 -11.28
CA GLU A 61 -12.63 11.75 -12.14
C GLU A 61 -11.41 12.65 -11.87
N ALA A 62 -11.03 12.82 -10.60
CA ALA A 62 -9.83 13.55 -10.21
C ALA A 62 -8.55 12.86 -10.70
N PHE A 63 -8.48 11.52 -10.60
CA PHE A 63 -7.34 10.73 -11.05
C PHE A 63 -7.17 10.74 -12.57
N GLU A 64 -8.26 10.76 -13.34
CA GLU A 64 -8.22 10.89 -14.80
C GLU A 64 -7.57 12.22 -15.24
N THR A 65 -7.84 13.29 -14.49
CA THR A 65 -7.29 14.62 -14.77
C THR A 65 -5.86 14.78 -14.26
N ASN A 66 -5.58 14.27 -13.05
CA ASN A 66 -4.27 14.29 -12.41
C ASN A 66 -3.92 12.87 -11.94
N PRO A 67 -3.05 12.13 -12.66
CA PRO A 67 -2.84 10.69 -12.50
C PRO A 67 -1.97 10.31 -11.29
N GLU A 68 -2.28 10.89 -10.14
CA GLU A 68 -1.77 10.55 -8.83
C GLU A 68 -2.86 10.76 -7.78
N MET A 69 -3.08 9.75 -6.93
CA MET A 69 -4.10 9.76 -5.88
C MET A 69 -3.57 9.12 -4.61
N ASN A 70 -3.77 9.79 -3.48
CA ASN A 70 -3.39 9.28 -2.16
C ASN A 70 -4.65 9.03 -1.32
N LEU A 71 -4.85 7.79 -0.89
CA LEU A 71 -6.00 7.35 -0.10
C LEU A 71 -5.55 6.80 1.25
N ALA A 72 -6.43 6.92 2.25
CA ALA A 72 -6.33 6.21 3.51
C ALA A 72 -7.43 5.16 3.57
N ILE A 73 -7.06 3.89 3.66
CA ILE A 73 -7.99 2.76 3.81
C ILE A 73 -7.89 2.24 5.23
N SER A 74 -9.02 2.13 5.92
CA SER A 74 -9.10 1.51 7.24
C SER A 74 -10.05 0.33 7.15
N GLU A 75 -9.52 -0.88 7.23
CA GLU A 75 -10.30 -2.11 7.11
C GLU A 75 -10.43 -2.78 8.48
N ARG A 76 -11.67 -3.05 8.88
CA ARG A 76 -11.98 -3.52 10.23
C ARG A 76 -11.36 -4.88 10.45
N LYS A 77 -10.63 -5.05 11.56
CA LYS A 77 -9.89 -6.27 11.93
C LYS A 77 -8.67 -6.60 11.04
N ILE A 78 -8.35 -5.78 10.04
CA ILE A 78 -7.14 -5.97 9.22
C ILE A 78 -6.09 -4.94 9.62
N GLY A 79 -6.38 -3.66 9.41
CA GLY A 79 -5.40 -2.60 9.67
C GLY A 79 -5.72 -1.29 8.98
N ARG A 80 -4.77 -0.36 9.08
CA ARG A 80 -4.83 0.94 8.41
C ARG A 80 -3.74 1.00 7.35
N PHE A 81 -4.09 1.52 6.19
CA PHE A 81 -3.23 1.52 5.04
C PHE A 81 -3.25 2.89 4.37
N ARG A 82 -2.07 3.33 3.91
CA ARG A 82 -1.97 4.46 2.98
C ARG A 82 -1.73 3.88 1.59
N VAL A 83 -2.60 4.23 0.65
CA VAL A 83 -2.49 3.79 -0.74
C VAL A 83 -2.11 4.98 -1.60
N ASN A 84 -1.06 4.83 -2.38
CA ASN A 84 -0.72 5.74 -3.47
C ASN A 84 -1.03 5.02 -4.79
N ILE A 85 -1.85 5.65 -5.63
CA ILE A 85 -2.24 5.18 -6.96
C ILE A 85 -1.67 6.18 -7.94
N PHE A 86 -0.99 5.70 -8.98
CA PHE A 86 -0.33 6.55 -9.96
C PHE A 86 -0.34 5.91 -11.35
N LYS A 87 -0.03 6.68 -12.39
CA LYS A 87 0.14 6.15 -13.76
C LYS A 87 1.61 6.16 -14.16
N GLN A 88 2.12 5.00 -14.58
CA GLN A 88 3.48 4.82 -15.11
C GLN A 88 3.42 4.09 -16.44
N ARG A 89 4.04 4.65 -17.50
CA ARG A 89 4.01 4.07 -18.85
C ARG A 89 2.59 3.74 -19.32
N SER A 90 1.66 4.67 -19.09
CA SER A 90 0.23 4.55 -19.39
C SER A 90 -0.53 3.44 -18.63
N GLN A 91 0.11 2.78 -17.66
CA GLN A 91 -0.51 1.74 -16.82
C GLN A 91 -0.69 2.26 -15.39
N VAL A 92 -1.75 1.82 -14.71
CA VAL A 92 -1.96 2.13 -13.29
C VAL A 92 -1.02 1.29 -12.43
N GLY A 93 -0.41 1.92 -11.43
CA GLY A 93 0.38 1.29 -10.38
C GLY A 93 -0.16 1.66 -9.01
N LEU A 94 0.01 0.76 -8.03
CA LEU A 94 -0.36 1.01 -6.65
C LEU A 94 0.78 0.65 -5.72
N VAL A 95 1.01 1.51 -4.73
CA VAL A 95 1.84 1.21 -3.56
C VAL A 95 0.98 1.36 -2.31
N ILE A 96 0.90 0.29 -1.53
CA ILE A 96 0.13 0.24 -0.30
C ILE A 96 1.13 0.15 0.85
N ARG A 97 1.02 1.04 1.84
CA ARG A 97 1.83 1.01 3.06
C ARG A 97 0.97 0.65 4.25
N ASN A 98 1.43 -0.31 5.04
CA ASN A 98 0.82 -0.63 6.33
C ASN A 98 1.16 0.45 7.36
N ILE A 99 0.14 1.02 8.01
CA ILE A 99 0.29 2.02 9.06
C ILE A 99 0.15 1.32 10.41
N LYS A 100 1.26 1.28 11.16
CA LYS A 100 1.28 0.75 12.53
C LYS A 100 0.33 1.57 13.41
N THR A 101 -0.57 0.89 14.09
CA THR A 101 -1.57 1.51 14.98
C THR A 101 -1.00 1.85 16.35
N GLN A 102 -0.01 1.06 16.81
CA GLN A 102 0.73 1.35 18.02
C GLN A 102 1.87 2.31 17.69
N ILE A 103 1.77 3.53 18.21
CA ILE A 103 2.85 4.52 18.13
C ILE A 103 3.93 4.07 19.13
N PRO A 104 5.17 3.83 18.67
CA PRO A 104 6.26 3.44 19.56
C PRO A 104 6.54 4.52 20.61
N LYS A 105 6.99 4.11 21.79
CA LYS A 105 7.48 5.06 22.79
C LYS A 105 8.82 5.65 22.35
N MET A 106 9.15 6.85 22.84
CA MET A 106 10.41 7.52 22.52
C MET A 106 11.64 6.64 22.84
N ASP A 107 11.60 5.92 23.96
CA ASP A 107 12.69 5.01 24.38
C ASP A 107 12.85 3.82 23.42
N GLU A 108 11.75 3.29 22.89
CA GLU A 108 11.75 2.17 21.92
C GLU A 108 12.33 2.58 20.56
N LEU A 109 12.30 3.87 20.24
CA LEU A 109 12.89 4.45 19.04
C LEU A 109 14.39 4.73 19.19
N GLY A 110 14.98 4.49 20.38
CA GLY A 110 16.37 4.82 20.67
C GLY A 110 16.64 6.33 20.65
N MET A 111 15.60 7.14 20.91
CA MET A 111 15.74 8.60 20.86
C MET A 111 16.55 9.12 22.05
N PRO A 112 17.44 10.12 21.83
CA PRO A 112 18.15 10.77 22.91
C PRO A 112 17.18 11.40 23.94
N PRO A 113 17.44 11.26 25.26
CA PRO A 113 16.59 11.85 26.31
C PRO A 113 16.43 13.37 26.26
N ILE A 114 17.26 14.08 25.49
CA ILE A 114 17.09 15.53 25.30
C ILE A 114 15.84 15.86 24.49
N LEU A 115 15.35 14.93 23.65
CA LEU A 115 14.16 15.13 22.83
C LEU A 115 12.84 14.98 23.62
N THR A 116 12.89 14.46 24.85
CA THR A 116 11.73 14.36 25.74
C THR A 116 11.59 15.53 26.72
N LYS A 117 12.57 16.45 26.75
CA LYS A 117 12.53 17.68 27.53
C LYS A 117 12.19 18.85 26.61
N LEU A 118 10.91 19.19 26.54
CA LEU A 118 10.41 20.46 25.98
C LEU A 118 10.34 21.52 27.07
#